data_AF-A0A1S1U633-F1
#
_entry.id   AF-A0A1S1U633-F1
#
_cell.length_a   1.000
_cell.length_b   1.000
_cell.length_c   1.000
_cell.angle_alpha   90.00
_cell.angle_beta   90.00
_cell.angle_gamma   90.00
#
_symmetry.space_group_name_H-M   'P 1'
#
loop_
_entity.id
_entity.type
_entity.pdbx_description
1 polymer ?
#
loop_
_entity_poly.entity_id
_entity_poly.type
_entity_poly.pdbx_seq_one_letter_code
_entity_poly.pdbx_strand_id
1 'polypeptide(L)'
;MRFPNLRYGNPNEFAHYALGIPLADLARTLRRDERTVRDWLSAKQRVPWWVPEYMRLRQMEQADIRRQMNMAALGPRLGIVRGAVIELAVRRPKKKPQVTDLRLDDFDPIQLAN
;
A
#
# COMPACT_ATOMS: atom_id res chain seq x y z
N MET A 1 24.72 -20.68 4.92
CA MET A 1 25.18 -20.15 3.61
C MET A 1 26.14 -18.99 3.87
N ARG A 2 27.42 -19.16 3.52
CA ARG A 2 28.51 -18.23 3.78
C ARG A 2 28.96 -17.63 2.43
N PHE A 3 28.09 -16.85 1.80
CA PHE A 3 28.46 -16.05 0.62
C PHE A 3 28.64 -14.62 1.09
N PRO A 4 29.87 -14.10 1.20
CA PRO A 4 30.10 -12.71 1.53
C PRO A 4 29.82 -11.88 0.28
N ASN A 5 28.54 -11.67 -0.04
CA ASN A 5 28.19 -10.66 -1.03
C ASN A 5 28.55 -9.30 -0.43
N LEU A 6 29.71 -8.77 -0.86
CA LEU A 6 30.18 -7.40 -0.60
C LEU A 6 29.20 -6.33 -1.09
N ARG A 7 28.20 -6.73 -1.88
CA ARG A 7 27.14 -5.88 -2.36
C ARG A 7 26.10 -5.73 -1.25
N TYR A 8 26.03 -4.52 -0.71
CA TYR A 8 24.89 -4.08 0.08
C TYR A 8 23.85 -3.48 -0.87
N GLY A 9 22.58 -3.59 -0.50
CA GLY A 9 21.49 -2.97 -1.22
C GLY A 9 21.49 -1.46 -1.01
N ASN A 10 20.98 -0.72 -1.99
CA ASN A 10 20.79 0.71 -1.85
C ASN A 10 19.67 0.98 -0.81
N PRO A 11 19.96 1.65 0.33
CA PRO A 11 18.94 1.94 1.34
C PRO A 11 17.80 2.83 0.82
N ASN A 12 18.10 3.72 -0.13
CA ASN A 12 17.10 4.61 -0.73
C ASN A 12 16.10 3.84 -1.59
N GLU A 13 16.59 2.83 -2.32
CA GLU A 13 15.73 1.94 -3.11
C GLU A 13 14.82 1.11 -2.18
N PHE A 14 15.36 0.61 -1.07
CA PHE A 14 14.56 -0.09 -0.08
C PHE A 14 13.49 0.81 0.56
N ALA A 15 13.83 2.04 0.94
CA ALA A 15 12.89 3.01 1.50
C ALA A 15 11.77 3.37 0.50
N HIS A 16 12.10 3.47 -0.80
CA HIS A 16 11.12 3.72 -1.84
C HIS A 16 10.05 2.61 -1.92
N TYR A 17 10.48 1.34 -1.93
CA TYR A 17 9.54 0.22 -2.01
C TYR A 17 8.81 -0.09 -0.70
N ALA A 18 9.40 0.26 0.44
CA ALA A 18 8.77 0.12 1.75
C ALA A 18 7.66 1.17 1.99
N LEU A 19 7.60 2.22 1.16
CA LEU A 19 6.69 3.34 1.35
C LEU A 19 5.23 2.88 1.34
N GLY A 20 4.50 3.19 2.42
CA GLY A 20 3.08 2.82 2.58
C GLY A 20 2.83 1.38 3.06
N ILE A 21 3.87 0.59 3.32
CA ILE A 21 3.74 -0.76 3.88
C ILE A 21 3.95 -0.70 5.41
N PRO A 22 3.03 -1.24 6.22
CA PRO A 22 3.24 -1.35 7.66
C PRO A 22 4.49 -2.17 8.00
N LEU A 23 5.24 -1.76 9.02
CA LEU A 23 6.51 -2.41 9.40
C LEU A 23 6.35 -3.91 9.67
N ALA A 24 5.27 -4.32 10.35
CA ALA A 24 4.97 -5.71 10.66
C ALA A 24 4.75 -6.56 9.39
N ASP A 25 4.04 -6.00 8.40
CA ASP A 25 3.83 -6.68 7.12
C ASP A 25 5.13 -6.77 6.31
N LEU A 26 5.94 -5.72 6.35
CA LEU A 26 7.25 -5.68 5.71
C LEU A 26 8.19 -6.75 6.30
N ALA A 27 8.21 -6.87 7.64
CA ALA A 27 8.96 -7.87 8.38
C ALA A 27 8.52 -9.30 8.05
N ARG A 28 7.19 -9.54 8.04
CA ARG A 28 6.60 -10.82 7.63
C ARG A 28 6.96 -11.17 6.17
N THR A 29 6.86 -10.22 5.26
CA THR A 29 7.18 -10.40 3.84
C THR A 29 8.66 -10.76 3.64
N LEU A 30 9.56 -10.06 4.33
CA LEU A 30 11.01 -10.29 4.25
C LEU A 30 11.48 -11.49 5.09
N ARG A 31 10.59 -12.10 5.89
CA ARG A 31 10.91 -13.17 6.86
C ARG A 31 12.03 -12.76 7.82
N ARG A 32 11.92 -11.54 8.36
CA ARG A 32 12.89 -10.94 9.29
C ARG A 32 12.17 -10.27 10.45
N ASP A 33 12.91 -10.05 11.53
CA ASP A 33 12.37 -9.34 12.69
C ASP A 33 12.13 -7.86 12.37
N GLU A 34 11.06 -7.30 12.93
CA GLU A 34 10.72 -5.88 12.78
C GLU A 34 11.86 -4.95 13.20
N ARG A 35 12.61 -5.33 14.24
CA ARG A 35 13.78 -4.58 14.70
C ARG A 35 14.83 -4.45 13.60
N THR A 36 15.16 -5.57 12.95
CA THR A 36 16.16 -5.62 11.88
C THR A 36 15.71 -4.78 10.69
N VAL A 37 14.44 -4.89 10.30
CA VAL A 37 13.86 -4.10 9.21
C VAL A 37 13.85 -2.60 9.55
N ARG A 38 13.54 -2.24 10.79
CA ARG A 38 13.62 -0.85 11.29
C ARG A 38 15.04 -0.32 11.25
N ASP A 39 16.02 -1.13 11.63
CA ASP A 39 17.43 -0.74 11.61
C ASP A 39 17.95 -0.53 10.17
N TRP A 40 17.44 -1.29 9.20
CA TRP A 40 17.69 -1.07 7.78
C TRP A 40 17.07 0.23 7.25
N LEU A 41 15.80 0.50 7.58
CA LEU A 41 15.12 1.74 7.20
C LEU A 41 15.75 2.98 7.83
N SER A 42 16.27 2.84 9.05
CA SER A 42 16.95 3.94 9.78
C SER A 42 18.42 4.09 9.38
N ALA A 43 18.91 3.31 8.40
CA ALA A 43 20.31 3.24 7.99
C ALA A 43 21.31 2.91 9.13
N LYS A 44 20.83 2.36 10.26
CA LYS A 44 21.69 1.90 11.37
C LYS A 44 22.47 0.65 11.01
N GLN A 45 21.88 -0.20 10.17
CA GLN A 45 22.51 -1.38 9.62
C GLN A 45 22.49 -1.33 8.10
N ARG A 46 23.51 -1.93 7.48
CA ARG A 46 23.57 -2.04 6.03
C ARG A 46 22.50 -3.01 5.53
N VAL A 47 21.80 -2.60 4.48
CA VAL A 47 20.74 -3.40 3.86
C VAL A 47 21.37 -4.53 3.04
N PRO A 48 20.94 -5.79 3.21
CA PRO A 48 21.37 -6.87 2.32
C PRO A 48 20.93 -6.59 0.87
N TRP A 49 21.80 -6.85 -0.13
CA TRP A 49 21.47 -6.58 -1.55
C TRP A 49 20.15 -7.18 -2.02
N TRP A 50 19.79 -8.37 -1.54
CA TRP A 50 18.58 -9.05 -1.99
C TRP A 50 17.28 -8.34 -1.55
N VAL A 51 17.32 -7.50 -0.50
CA VAL A 51 16.11 -6.87 0.05
C VAL A 51 15.46 -5.91 -0.95
N PRO A 52 16.17 -4.87 -1.48
CA PRO A 52 15.60 -3.99 -2.50
C PRO A 52 15.32 -4.73 -3.81
N GLU A 53 16.17 -5.69 -4.20
CA GLU A 53 15.96 -6.52 -5.41
C GLU A 53 14.66 -7.32 -5.35
N TYR A 54 14.40 -7.98 -4.22
CA TYR A 54 13.19 -8.75 -3.99
C TYR A 54 11.95 -7.86 -4.05
N MET A 55 12.00 -6.69 -3.40
CA MET A 55 10.90 -5.72 -3.42
C MET A 55 10.65 -5.19 -4.84
N ARG A 56 11.69 -4.92 -5.60
CA ARG A 56 11.58 -4.51 -7.01
C ARG A 56 10.87 -5.58 -7.84
N LEU A 57 11.32 -6.84 -7.74
CA LEU A 57 10.73 -7.95 -8.48
C LEU A 57 9.25 -8.13 -8.14
N ARG A 58 8.90 -8.05 -6.85
CA ARG A 58 7.51 -8.13 -6.41
C ARG A 58 6.65 -7.00 -6.99
N GLN A 59 7.16 -5.78 -7.07
CA GLN A 59 6.42 -4.68 -7.68
C GLN A 59 6.28 -4.84 -9.18
N MET A 60 7.31 -5.34 -9.87
CA MET A 60 7.25 -5.64 -11.31
C MET A 60 6.21 -6.73 -11.60
N GLU A 61 6.18 -7.80 -10.82
CA GLU A 61 5.18 -8.87 -10.94
C GLU A 61 3.77 -8.32 -10.71
N GLN A 62 3.56 -7.50 -9.66
CA GLN A 62 2.27 -6.86 -9.43
C GLN A 62 1.85 -5.95 -10.59
N ALA A 63 2.79 -5.23 -11.19
CA ALA A 63 2.52 -4.38 -12.35
C ALA A 63 2.13 -5.23 -13.58
N ASP A 64 2.80 -6.35 -13.81
CA ASP A 64 2.50 -7.24 -14.93
C ASP A 64 1.15 -7.93 -14.76
N ILE A 65 0.83 -8.43 -13.55
CA ILE A 65 -0.50 -8.98 -13.24
C ILE A 65 -1.59 -7.93 -13.51
N ARG A 66 -1.41 -6.69 -13.05
CA ARG A 66 -2.39 -5.61 -13.32
C ARG A 66 -2.56 -5.35 -14.81
N ARG A 67 -1.45 -5.36 -15.56
CA ARG A 67 -1.46 -5.20 -17.01
C ARG A 67 -2.25 -6.33 -17.69
N GLN A 68 -2.00 -7.58 -17.30
CA GLN A 68 -2.70 -8.75 -17.85
C GLN A 68 -4.21 -8.72 -17.54
N MET A 69 -4.59 -8.19 -16.37
CA MET A 69 -5.99 -8.04 -15.96
C MET A 69 -6.69 -6.83 -16.61
N ASN A 70 -6.06 -6.13 -17.56
CA ASN A 70 -6.54 -4.85 -18.11
C ASN A 70 -6.88 -3.80 -17.05
N MET A 71 -6.29 -3.90 -15.86
CA MET A 71 -6.41 -2.88 -14.83
C MET A 71 -5.43 -1.77 -15.19
N ALA A 72 -5.95 -0.67 -15.75
CA ALA A 72 -5.14 0.51 -16.02
C ALA A 72 -4.39 0.91 -14.73
N ALA A 73 -3.07 1.04 -14.82
CA ALA A 73 -2.29 1.56 -13.71
C ALA A 73 -2.88 2.93 -13.36
N LEU A 74 -3.47 3.04 -12.17
CA LEU A 74 -3.81 4.33 -11.57
C LEU A 74 -2.48 5.04 -11.35
N GLY A 75 -2.00 5.75 -12.37
CA GLY A 75 -0.88 6.65 -12.23
C GLY A 75 -1.16 7.57 -11.05
N PRO A 76 -0.14 7.97 -10.27
CA PRO A 76 -0.34 8.97 -9.25
C PRO A 76 -1.04 10.14 -9.94
N ARG A 77 -2.23 10.54 -9.44
CA ARG A 77 -2.96 11.69 -9.97
C ARG A 77 -2.10 12.90 -9.65
N LEU A 78 -1.16 13.23 -10.53
CA LEU A 78 -0.44 14.48 -10.52
C LEU A 78 -1.51 15.54 -10.81
N GLY A 79 -2.04 16.13 -9.75
CA GLY A 79 -2.84 17.33 -9.86
C GLY A 79 -1.92 18.44 -10.34
N ILE A 80 -1.78 18.61 -11.65
CA ILE A 80 -1.09 19.75 -12.22
C ILE A 80 -1.98 20.97 -11.96
N VAL A 81 -1.72 21.69 -10.88
CA VAL A 81 -2.36 22.98 -10.59
C VAL A 81 -1.60 24.04 -11.39
N ARG A 82 -2.15 24.46 -12.54
CA ARG A 82 -1.68 25.66 -13.24
C ARG A 82 -2.38 26.88 -12.63
N GLY A 83 -1.80 27.47 -11.59
CA GLY A 83 -2.32 28.68 -10.96
C GLY A 83 -1.31 29.32 -10.00
N ALA A 84 -1.26 30.64 -9.93
CA ALA A 84 -0.29 31.39 -9.12
C ALA A 84 -0.60 31.39 -7.61
N VAL A 85 -1.78 30.92 -7.20
CA VAL A 85 -2.22 30.86 -5.80
C VAL A 85 -2.93 29.52 -5.58
N ILE A 86 -2.41 28.71 -4.66
CA ILE A 86 -3.05 27.46 -4.24
C ILE A 86 -4.04 27.83 -3.13
N GLU A 87 -5.30 28.04 -3.49
CA GLU A 87 -6.36 28.08 -2.48
C GLU A 87 -6.63 26.65 -2.01
N LEU A 88 -6.42 26.41 -0.71
CA LEU A 88 -6.73 25.14 -0.08
C LEU A 88 -8.26 24.93 -0.16
N ALA A 89 -8.70 24.06 -1.07
CA ALA A 89 -10.12 23.79 -1.26
C ALA A 89 -10.77 23.40 0.08
N VAL A 90 -11.66 24.25 0.58
CA VAL A 90 -12.45 24.00 1.78
C VAL A 90 -13.19 22.70 1.60
N ARG A 91 -12.99 21.78 2.56
CA ARG A 91 -13.55 20.43 2.59
C ARG A 91 -15.03 20.47 2.21
N ARG A 92 -15.41 19.84 1.09
CA ARG A 92 -16.83 19.75 0.68
C ARG A 92 -17.65 19.17 1.84
N PRO A 93 -18.79 19.77 2.21
CA PRO A 93 -19.61 19.26 3.30
C PRO A 93 -20.06 17.83 2.99
N LYS A 94 -19.92 16.94 3.97
CA LYS A 94 -20.30 15.52 3.86
C LYS A 94 -21.79 15.45 3.54
N LYS A 95 -22.15 14.88 2.38
CA LYS A 95 -23.55 14.65 1.99
C LYS A 95 -24.19 13.77 3.07
N LYS A 96 -25.23 14.28 3.75
CA LYS A 96 -26.00 13.48 4.72
C LYS A 96 -26.60 12.28 3.98
N PRO A 97 -26.58 11.07 4.57
CA PRO A 97 -27.25 9.92 3.96
C PRO A 97 -28.73 10.28 3.80
N GLN A 98 -29.22 10.16 2.57
CA GLN A 98 -30.64 10.30 2.30
C GLN A 98 -31.30 9.02 2.77
N VAL A 99 -31.93 9.08 3.95
CA VAL A 99 -32.81 8.00 4.42
C VAL A 99 -33.99 7.99 3.46
N THR A 100 -34.04 6.98 2.60
CA THR A 100 -35.21 6.70 1.76
C THR A 100 -36.14 5.79 2.53
N ASP A 101 -37.45 6.06 2.48
CA ASP A 101 -38.55 5.23 3.04
C ASP A 101 -38.72 3.88 2.32
N LEU A 102 -37.61 3.23 1.96
CA LEU A 102 -37.62 1.83 1.55
C LEU A 102 -37.79 0.98 2.81
N ARG A 103 -39.07 0.91 3.22
CA ARG A 103 -39.78 -0.10 4.01
C ARG A 103 -38.92 -0.96 4.93
N LEU A 104 -39.04 -0.69 6.23
CA LEU A 104 -38.75 -1.66 7.29
C LEU A 104 -39.71 -2.87 7.27
N ASP A 105 -40.78 -2.83 6.47
CA ASP A 105 -41.87 -3.81 6.48
C ASP A 105 -41.63 -5.06 5.62
N ASP A 106 -40.57 -5.12 4.80
CA ASP A 106 -40.32 -6.25 3.88
C ASP A 106 -39.60 -7.46 4.54
N PHE A 107 -39.40 -7.44 5.86
CA PHE A 107 -38.78 -8.54 6.61
C PHE A 107 -39.75 -9.13 7.65
N ASP A 108 -40.84 -9.76 7.18
CA ASP A 108 -41.61 -10.66 8.04
C ASP A 108 -40.80 -11.96 8.29
N PRO A 109 -40.45 -12.31 9.54
CA PRO A 109 -39.91 -13.62 9.84
C PRO A 109 -41.03 -14.64 9.72
N ILE A 110 -40.86 -15.59 8.80
CA ILE A 110 -41.73 -16.76 8.63
C ILE A 110 -41.90 -17.46 9.99
N GLN A 111 -43.10 -17.38 10.57
CA GLN A 111 -43.45 -18.17 11.76
C GLN A 111 -43.58 -19.64 11.34
N LEU A 112 -42.66 -20.47 11.83
CA LEU A 112 -42.79 -21.93 11.79
C LEU A 112 -43.91 -22.34 12.75
N ALA A 113 -45.01 -22.85 12.19
CA ALA A 113 -46.09 -23.48 12.97
C ALA A 113 -45.64 -24.87 13.47
N ASN A 114 -46.04 -25.18 14.71
CA ASN A 114 -45.76 -26.42 15.45
C ASN A 114 -46.26 -27.69 14.77
#